data_AF-A0A2S2QFP4-F1
#
_entry.id   AF-A0A2S2QFP4-F1
#
_cell.length_a   1.000
_cell.length_b   1.000
_cell.length_c   1.000
_cell.angle_alpha   90.00
_cell.angle_beta   90.00
_cell.angle_gamma   90.00
#
_symmetry.space_group_name_H-M   'P 1'
#
loop_
_entity.id
_entity.type
_entity.pdbx_description
1 polymer ?
#
loop_
_entity_poly.entity_id
_entity_poly.type
_entity_poly.pdbx_seq_one_letter_code
_entity_poly.pdbx_strand_id
1 'polypeptide(L)'
;MLLRNLDVKRGLCKCTRIVIVELRRLNFRVKQLNATEHDDNIIIPRIPLITTEADGLPFKLRRIMFPVSLAFSVTIDKSHGQTFDCVGIYLLSLVFSYGQLYVAFSRVKLLNLLRYIYQPTPMELQRIWYSVRFFKYLFYIMFIKLIFLYVFLFCKLLVISIYML
;
A
#
# COMPACT_ATOMS: atom_id res chain seq x y z
N MET A 1 -8.28 8.59 3.48
CA MET A 1 -7.42 7.58 4.16
C MET A 1 -7.20 8.01 5.59
N LEU A 2 -7.22 7.08 6.55
CA LEU A 2 -6.94 7.37 7.97
C LEU A 2 -5.45 7.59 8.23
N LEU A 3 -5.12 8.57 9.07
CA LEU A 3 -3.75 8.94 9.43
C LEU A 3 -3.23 8.22 10.69
N ARG A 4 -4.13 7.66 11.51
CA ARG A 4 -3.81 6.91 12.72
C ARG A 4 -4.86 5.83 12.99
N ASN A 5 -4.53 4.92 13.90
CA ASN A 5 -5.48 3.93 14.40
C ASN A 5 -6.56 4.63 15.24
N LEU A 6 -7.82 4.33 14.94
CA LEU A 6 -8.98 4.80 15.71
C LEU A 6 -9.62 3.62 16.45
N ASP A 7 -9.92 2.55 15.72
CA ASP A 7 -10.48 1.32 16.28
C ASP A 7 -9.98 0.11 15.48
N VAL A 8 -9.06 -0.64 16.09
CA VAL A 8 -8.46 -1.82 15.44
C VAL A 8 -9.49 -2.95 15.30
N LYS A 9 -10.45 -3.06 16.23
CA LYS A 9 -11.46 -4.14 16.20
C LYS A 9 -12.42 -3.99 15.02
N ARG A 10 -12.73 -2.75 14.65
CA ARG A 10 -13.54 -2.40 13.47
C ARG A 10 -12.72 -2.25 12.19
N GLY A 11 -11.41 -2.46 12.21
CA GLY A 11 -10.55 -2.27 11.03
C GLY A 11 -10.27 -0.81 10.66
N LEU A 12 -10.60 0.15 11.53
CA LEU A 12 -10.27 1.57 11.41
C LEU A 12 -8.82 1.84 11.84
N CYS A 13 -7.91 1.24 11.11
CA CYS A 13 -6.47 1.36 11.29
C CYS A 13 -5.89 2.49 10.44
N LYS A 14 -4.65 2.84 10.73
CA LYS A 14 -3.85 3.73 9.89
C LYS A 14 -3.85 3.19 8.46
N CYS A 15 -3.98 4.11 7.51
CA CYS A 15 -4.06 3.85 6.09
C CYS A 15 -5.34 3.14 5.59
N THR A 16 -6.34 2.90 6.45
CA THR A 16 -7.65 2.43 5.97
C THR A 16 -8.26 3.47 5.01
N ARG A 17 -8.71 3.00 3.84
CA ARG A 17 -9.40 3.80 2.84
C ARG A 17 -10.87 3.89 3.20
N ILE A 18 -11.34 5.13 3.28
CA ILE A 18 -12.70 5.50 3.67
C ILE A 18 -13.25 6.48 2.64
N VAL A 19 -14.54 6.41 2.41
CA VAL A 19 -15.32 7.32 1.57
C VAL A 19 -16.15 8.20 2.49
N ILE A 20 -16.07 9.51 2.28
CA ILE A 20 -16.90 10.46 3.02
C ILE A 20 -18.30 10.42 2.41
N VAL A 21 -19.29 10.10 3.24
CA VAL A 21 -20.71 10.05 2.85
C VAL A 21 -21.36 11.40 3.14
N GLU A 22 -21.04 12.01 4.28
CA GLU A 22 -21.63 13.28 4.70
C GLU A 22 -20.59 14.15 5.43
N LEU A 23 -20.51 15.41 5.03
CA LEU A 23 -19.68 16.42 5.67
C LEU A 23 -20.51 17.21 6.68
N ARG A 24 -20.11 17.22 7.95
CA ARG A 24 -20.71 18.06 8.99
C ARG A 24 -19.66 18.99 9.58
N ARG A 25 -20.12 20.02 10.31
CA ARG A 25 -19.24 21.06 10.87
C ARG A 25 -18.14 20.50 11.80
N LEU A 26 -18.48 19.49 12.61
CA LEU A 26 -17.61 18.96 13.67
C LEU A 26 -17.17 17.50 13.45
N ASN A 27 -17.81 16.78 12.54
CA ASN A 27 -17.53 15.37 12.27
C ASN A 27 -17.84 15.02 10.81
N PHE A 28 -17.36 13.86 10.37
CA PHE A 28 -17.70 13.29 9.07
C PHE A 28 -18.37 11.95 9.26
N ARG A 29 -19.39 11.68 8.45
CA ARG A 29 -19.92 10.34 8.27
C ARG A 29 -19.16 9.68 7.14
N VAL A 30 -18.62 8.50 7.39
CA VAL A 30 -17.78 7.78 6.44
C VAL A 30 -18.18 6.31 6.36
N LYS A 31 -17.91 5.72 5.20
CA LYS A 31 -17.99 4.28 4.95
C LYS A 31 -16.60 3.77 4.58
N GLN A 32 -16.25 2.56 5.01
CA GLN A 32 -15.00 1.93 4.58
C GLN A 32 -15.16 1.36 3.16
N LEU A 33 -14.10 1.48 2.33
CA LEU A 33 -14.17 1.13 0.91
C LEU A 33 -14.47 -0.36 0.65
N ASN A 34 -14.08 -1.24 1.57
CA ASN A 34 -14.27 -2.70 1.49
C ASN A 34 -15.24 -3.23 2.58
N ALA A 35 -16.09 -2.40 3.17
CA ALA A 35 -17.03 -2.87 4.20
C ALA A 35 -18.17 -3.71 3.57
N THR A 36 -18.47 -4.85 4.19
CA THR A 36 -19.75 -5.56 4.05
C THR A 36 -20.85 -4.79 4.79
N GLU A 37 -22.12 -5.01 4.40
CA GLU A 37 -23.33 -4.20 4.68
C GLU A 37 -23.59 -3.76 6.15
N HIS A 38 -22.80 -4.20 7.12
CA HIS A 38 -22.96 -3.93 8.55
C HIS A 38 -22.14 -2.77 9.15
N ASP A 39 -21.31 -2.04 8.37
CA ASP A 39 -20.45 -0.96 8.93
C ASP A 39 -20.52 0.37 8.15
N ASP A 40 -21.73 0.73 7.72
CA ASP A 40 -21.94 1.77 6.69
C ASP A 40 -22.00 3.21 7.22
N ASN A 41 -21.87 3.46 8.52
CA ASN A 41 -22.11 4.79 9.11
C ASN A 41 -21.14 5.17 10.24
N ILE A 42 -19.84 5.08 9.97
CA ILE A 42 -18.79 5.41 10.93
C ILE A 42 -18.69 6.94 11.06
N ILE A 43 -18.67 7.46 12.28
CA ILE A 43 -18.52 8.89 12.54
C ILE A 43 -17.07 9.17 12.95
N ILE A 44 -16.38 10.03 12.20
CA ILE A 44 -15.04 10.49 12.52
C ILE A 44 -15.11 11.92 13.08
N PRO A 45 -14.83 12.12 14.38
CA PRO A 45 -14.73 13.46 14.96
C PRO A 45 -13.37 14.11 14.68
N ARG A 46 -13.26 15.39 14.97
CA ARG A 46 -11.96 16.05 15.12
C ARG A 46 -11.28 15.52 16.39
N ILE A 47 -10.00 15.18 16.30
CA ILE A 47 -9.25 14.62 17.43
C ILE A 47 -7.99 15.48 17.62
N PRO A 48 -7.63 15.83 18.87
CA PRO A 48 -6.40 16.57 19.11
C PRO A 48 -5.16 15.77 18.69
N LEU A 49 -4.19 16.48 18.15
CA LEU A 49 -2.81 16.08 17.95
C LEU A 49 -1.99 16.96 18.90
N ILE A 50 -1.28 16.33 19.82
CA ILE A 50 -0.49 16.99 20.86
C ILE A 50 0.96 16.59 20.63
N THR A 51 1.86 17.57 20.58
CA THR A 51 3.29 17.29 20.49
C THR A 51 3.82 16.72 21.80
N THR A 52 4.77 15.83 21.67
CA THR A 52 5.45 15.13 22.77
C THR A 52 6.84 15.72 22.98
N GLU A 53 7.47 15.40 24.10
CA GLU A 53 8.85 15.85 24.41
C GLU A 53 9.86 15.36 23.37
N ALA A 54 9.56 14.23 22.70
CA ALA A 54 10.34 13.68 21.61
C ALA A 54 10.32 14.56 20.33
N ASP A 55 9.34 15.46 20.18
CA ASP A 55 9.25 16.33 18.99
C ASP A 55 10.23 17.52 19.06
N GLY A 56 10.98 17.68 20.15
CA GLY A 56 12.05 18.69 20.29
C GLY A 56 11.56 20.14 20.43
N LEU A 57 10.25 20.34 20.68
CA LEU A 57 9.65 21.66 20.82
C LEU A 57 9.72 22.14 22.28
N PRO A 58 10.03 23.43 22.54
CA PRO A 58 10.08 23.96 23.90
C PRO A 58 8.70 24.14 24.56
N PHE A 59 7.62 23.82 23.83
CA PHE A 59 6.24 23.90 24.31
C PHE A 59 5.37 22.78 23.73
N LYS A 60 4.27 22.47 24.41
CA LYS A 60 3.26 21.51 23.95
C LYS A 60 2.30 22.20 22.98
N LEU A 61 2.36 21.84 21.70
CA LEU A 61 1.45 22.31 20.66
C LEU A 61 0.26 21.35 20.59
N ARG A 62 -0.96 21.89 20.77
CA ARG A 62 -2.21 21.15 20.59
C ARG A 62 -2.93 21.64 19.34
N ARG A 63 -3.07 20.77 18.33
CA ARG A 63 -3.83 21.04 17.10
C ARG A 63 -5.05 20.13 17.02
N ILE A 64 -6.24 20.70 16.85
CA ILE A 64 -7.46 19.92 16.62
C ILE A 64 -7.61 19.73 15.11
N MET A 65 -7.55 18.48 14.63
CA MET A 65 -7.68 18.16 13.21
C MET A 65 -8.45 16.86 12.99
N PHE A 66 -8.96 16.68 11.77
CA PHE A 66 -9.47 15.38 11.36
C PHE A 66 -8.29 14.46 11.05
N PRO A 67 -8.30 13.20 11.54
CA PRO A 67 -7.23 12.24 11.29
C PRO A 67 -7.34 11.61 9.89
N VAL A 68 -7.58 12.41 8.85
CA VAL A 68 -7.81 11.93 7.48
C VAL A 68 -6.96 12.70 6.48
N SER A 69 -6.54 12.02 5.42
CA SER A 69 -5.94 12.63 4.23
C SER A 69 -6.70 12.22 2.97
N LEU A 70 -6.61 13.05 1.93
CA LEU A 70 -7.02 12.68 0.58
C LEU A 70 -6.20 11.47 0.11
N ALA A 71 -6.84 10.57 -0.64
CA ALA A 71 -6.28 9.27 -0.98
C ALA A 71 -6.55 8.85 -2.44
N PHE A 72 -6.71 9.83 -3.33
CA PHE A 72 -6.81 9.59 -4.78
C PHE A 72 -5.47 9.11 -5.35
N SER A 73 -4.37 9.69 -4.86
CA SER A 73 -3.01 9.26 -5.10
C SER A 73 -2.28 9.14 -3.77
N VAL A 74 -1.35 8.19 -3.70
CA VAL A 74 -0.49 7.96 -2.54
C VAL A 74 0.93 7.83 -3.06
N THR A 75 1.89 8.44 -2.36
CA THR A 75 3.30 8.28 -2.73
C THR A 75 3.76 6.84 -2.46
N ILE A 76 4.76 6.37 -3.20
CA ILE A 76 5.27 5.01 -3.08
C ILE A 76 5.70 4.70 -1.64
N ASP A 77 6.39 5.65 -0.99
CA ASP A 77 6.84 5.46 0.40
C ASP A 77 5.68 5.31 1.39
N LYS A 78 4.56 6.04 1.15
CA LYS A 78 3.35 5.94 1.98
C LYS A 78 2.53 4.70 1.68
N SER A 79 2.72 4.09 0.52
CA SER A 79 2.09 2.82 0.13
C SER A 79 2.77 1.60 0.76
N HIS A 80 3.94 1.77 1.40
CA HIS A 80 4.68 0.66 2.01
C HIS A 80 3.84 -0.07 3.07
N GLY A 81 3.79 -1.40 2.98
CA GLY A 81 2.99 -2.25 3.87
C GLY A 81 1.49 -2.32 3.55
N GLN A 82 1.03 -1.70 2.46
CA GLN A 82 -0.37 -1.78 2.01
C GLN A 82 -0.51 -2.61 0.74
N THR A 83 -1.72 -3.14 0.55
CA THR A 83 -2.11 -3.88 -0.65
C THR A 83 -3.32 -3.18 -1.28
N PHE A 84 -3.28 -2.99 -2.60
CA PHE A 84 -4.32 -2.37 -3.38
C PHE A 84 -4.79 -3.33 -4.47
N ASP A 85 -6.08 -3.32 -4.76
CA ASP A 85 -6.62 -4.22 -5.80
C ASP A 85 -6.31 -3.68 -7.20
N CYS A 86 -6.43 -2.37 -7.43
CA CYS A 86 -6.06 -1.69 -8.67
C CYS A 86 -5.15 -0.49 -8.40
N VAL A 87 -4.06 -0.32 -9.16
CA VAL A 87 -3.12 0.80 -8.99
C VAL A 87 -2.73 1.41 -10.33
N GLY A 88 -2.80 2.74 -10.41
CA GLY A 88 -2.18 3.55 -11.44
C GLY A 88 -0.86 4.14 -10.94
N ILE A 89 0.26 3.80 -11.56
CA ILE A 89 1.58 4.38 -11.24
C ILE A 89 1.83 5.52 -12.23
N TYR A 90 1.93 6.75 -11.73
CA TYR A 90 2.27 7.93 -12.52
C TYR A 90 3.73 8.32 -12.32
N LEU A 91 4.47 8.42 -13.42
CA LEU A 91 5.92 8.59 -13.45
C LEU A 91 6.29 9.89 -14.19
N LEU A 92 6.64 10.93 -13.42
CA LEU A 92 7.08 12.23 -13.95
C LEU A 92 8.57 12.26 -14.36
N SER A 93 9.41 11.46 -13.71
CA SER A 93 10.86 11.38 -13.96
C SER A 93 11.42 10.02 -13.52
N LEU A 94 12.50 9.54 -14.10
CA LEU A 94 13.13 8.23 -13.80
C LEU A 94 13.89 8.14 -12.47
N VAL A 95 13.84 9.19 -11.65
CA VAL A 95 14.64 9.28 -10.43
C VAL A 95 14.01 8.38 -9.35
N PHE A 96 14.25 7.08 -9.46
CA PHE A 96 13.99 6.15 -8.38
C PHE A 96 15.27 5.86 -7.62
N SER A 97 15.18 6.00 -6.30
CA SER A 97 16.07 5.32 -5.37
C SER A 97 15.91 3.81 -5.51
N TYR A 98 16.95 3.04 -5.19
CA TYR A 98 16.95 1.57 -5.32
C TYR A 98 15.73 0.95 -4.62
N GLY A 99 14.94 0.16 -5.35
CA GLY A 99 13.80 -0.60 -4.81
C GLY A 99 12.44 0.11 -4.77
N GLN A 100 12.32 1.41 -5.09
CA GLN A 100 11.02 2.10 -5.06
C GLN A 100 10.03 1.57 -6.10
N LEU A 101 10.51 1.25 -7.30
CA LEU A 101 9.69 0.63 -8.34
C LEU A 101 9.15 -0.73 -7.86
N TYR A 102 10.03 -1.57 -7.30
CA TYR A 102 9.64 -2.85 -6.71
C TYR A 102 8.58 -2.67 -5.60
N VAL A 103 8.78 -1.69 -4.72
CA VAL A 103 7.80 -1.34 -3.69
C VAL A 103 6.47 -1.01 -4.32
N ALA A 104 6.39 -0.27 -5.42
CA ALA A 104 5.13 0.06 -6.09
C ALA A 104 4.46 -1.15 -6.76
N PHE A 105 5.23 -1.96 -7.51
CA PHE A 105 4.72 -3.16 -8.19
C PHE A 105 4.21 -4.22 -7.22
N SER A 106 4.90 -4.42 -6.08
CA SER A 106 4.50 -5.38 -5.04
C SER A 106 3.21 -5.02 -4.31
N ARG A 107 2.63 -3.82 -4.54
CA ARG A 107 1.36 -3.42 -3.90
C ARG A 107 0.13 -3.98 -4.57
N VAL A 108 0.24 -4.55 -5.78
CA VAL A 108 -0.88 -5.10 -6.53
C VAL A 108 -0.81 -6.62 -6.52
N LYS A 109 -1.97 -7.26 -6.31
CA LYS A 109 -2.07 -8.74 -6.30
C LYS A 109 -1.89 -9.35 -7.70
N LEU A 110 -2.40 -8.69 -8.73
CA LEU A 110 -2.42 -9.17 -10.11
C LEU A 110 -1.83 -8.11 -11.04
N LEU A 111 -0.92 -8.53 -11.92
CA LEU A 111 -0.23 -7.62 -12.84
C LEU A 111 -1.19 -6.94 -13.82
N ASN A 112 -2.30 -7.59 -14.16
CA ASN A 112 -3.34 -7.06 -15.06
C ASN A 112 -4.09 -5.85 -14.48
N LEU A 113 -4.04 -5.66 -13.16
CA LEU A 113 -4.70 -4.56 -12.45
C LEU A 113 -3.75 -3.38 -12.20
N LEU A 114 -2.52 -3.47 -12.69
CA LEU A 114 -1.53 -2.42 -12.65
C LEU A 114 -1.51 -1.66 -13.99
N ARG A 115 -1.74 -0.35 -13.92
CA ARG A 115 -1.56 0.56 -15.05
C ARG A 115 -0.41 1.49 -14.72
N TYR A 116 0.48 1.76 -15.66
CA TYR A 116 1.51 2.78 -15.49
C TYR A 116 1.43 3.79 -16.62
N ILE A 117 1.56 5.06 -16.28
CA ILE A 117 1.62 6.17 -17.22
C ILE A 117 2.98 6.81 -17.05
N TYR A 118 3.78 6.73 -18.11
CA TYR A 118 5.10 7.35 -18.18
C TYR A 118 5.06 8.45 -19.23
N GLN A 119 5.55 9.63 -18.85
CA GLN A 119 5.71 10.75 -19.75
C GLN A 119 7.22 10.91 -20.01
N PRO A 120 7.77 10.38 -21.12
CA PRO A 120 9.20 10.42 -21.35
C PRO A 120 9.67 11.84 -21.60
N THR A 121 10.68 12.29 -20.85
CA THR A 121 11.61 13.30 -21.38
C THR A 121 12.64 12.58 -22.28
N PRO A 122 12.96 13.12 -23.47
CA PRO A 122 13.70 12.40 -24.53
C PRO A 122 15.10 11.88 -24.15
N MET A 123 15.69 12.32 -23.03
CA MET A 123 17.05 11.94 -22.62
C MET A 123 17.19 10.63 -21.83
N GLU A 124 16.10 9.95 -21.43
CA GLU A 124 16.22 8.86 -20.44
C GLU A 124 15.76 7.46 -20.90
N LEU A 125 15.57 7.26 -22.21
CA LEU A 125 14.98 6.03 -22.77
C LEU A 125 15.83 4.76 -22.54
N GLN A 126 17.15 4.82 -22.46
CA GLN A 126 17.99 3.60 -22.38
C GLN A 126 17.98 2.90 -21.00
N ARG A 127 17.74 3.62 -19.89
CA ARG A 127 17.85 3.06 -18.54
C ARG A 127 16.63 2.22 -18.12
N ILE A 128 15.46 2.50 -18.72
CA ILE A 128 14.19 1.82 -18.43
C ILE A 128 14.12 0.42 -19.06
N TRP A 129 14.62 0.25 -20.29
CA TRP A 129 14.52 -1.03 -21.00
C TRP A 129 15.21 -2.17 -20.23
N TYR A 130 16.33 -1.89 -19.58
CA TYR A 130 17.00 -2.85 -18.71
C TYR A 130 16.19 -3.13 -17.44
N SER A 131 15.63 -2.12 -16.77
CA SER A 131 14.93 -2.32 -15.49
C SER A 131 13.56 -3.01 -15.66
N VAL A 132 12.74 -2.61 -16.64
CA VAL A 132 11.41 -3.21 -16.87
C VAL A 132 11.53 -4.63 -17.42
N ARG A 133 12.50 -4.90 -18.31
CA ARG A 133 12.80 -6.28 -18.77
C ARG A 133 13.35 -7.11 -17.62
N PHE A 134 14.25 -6.56 -16.79
CA PHE A 134 14.74 -7.23 -15.59
C PHE A 134 13.62 -7.56 -14.61
N PHE A 135 12.62 -6.68 -14.40
CA PHE A 135 11.47 -6.98 -13.55
C PHE A 135 10.54 -8.04 -14.15
N LYS A 136 10.32 -8.04 -15.46
CA LYS A 136 9.57 -9.12 -16.14
C LYS A 136 10.27 -10.47 -15.95
N TYR A 137 11.60 -10.51 -16.07
CA TYR A 137 12.42 -11.69 -15.81
C TYR A 137 12.50 -12.06 -14.31
N LEU A 138 12.56 -11.10 -13.40
CA LEU A 138 12.61 -11.33 -11.95
C LEU A 138 11.29 -11.89 -11.44
N PHE A 139 10.15 -11.39 -11.94
CA PHE A 139 8.84 -11.96 -11.61
C PHE A 139 8.73 -13.39 -12.15
N TYR A 140 9.23 -13.65 -13.36
CA TYR A 140 9.29 -14.99 -13.95
C TYR A 140 10.23 -15.93 -13.16
N ILE A 141 11.41 -15.47 -12.74
CA ILE A 141 12.37 -16.23 -11.92
C ILE A 141 11.85 -16.44 -10.50
N MET A 142 11.17 -15.48 -9.89
CA MET A 142 10.53 -15.65 -8.58
C MET A 142 9.35 -16.61 -8.65
N PHE A 143 8.56 -16.60 -9.72
CA PHE A 143 7.48 -17.56 -9.95
C PHE A 143 8.05 -18.98 -10.20
N ILE A 144 9.11 -19.10 -10.99
CA ILE A 144 9.82 -20.38 -11.21
C ILE A 144 10.49 -20.86 -9.92
N LYS A 145 11.13 -19.99 -9.13
CA LYS A 145 11.71 -20.38 -7.83
C LYS A 145 10.62 -20.73 -6.82
N LEU A 146 9.45 -20.09 -6.85
CA LEU A 146 8.33 -20.44 -5.98
C LEU A 146 7.75 -21.80 -6.40
N ILE A 147 7.58 -22.07 -7.69
CA ILE A 147 7.16 -23.37 -8.22
C ILE A 147 8.22 -24.44 -7.94
N PHE A 148 9.51 -24.17 -8.15
CA PHE A 148 10.59 -25.10 -7.81
C PHE A 148 10.68 -25.34 -6.32
N LEU A 149 10.51 -24.31 -5.48
CA LEU A 149 10.50 -24.48 -4.02
C LEU A 149 9.26 -25.25 -3.59
N TYR A 150 8.09 -25.02 -4.20
CA TYR A 150 6.85 -25.75 -3.88
C TYR A 150 6.93 -27.20 -4.37
N VAL A 151 7.43 -27.46 -5.58
CA VAL A 151 7.67 -28.81 -6.12
C VAL A 151 8.79 -29.52 -5.37
N PHE A 152 9.85 -28.84 -4.95
CA PHE A 152 10.94 -29.44 -4.18
C PHE A 152 10.55 -29.68 -2.71
N LEU A 153 9.72 -28.81 -2.11
CA LEU A 153 9.12 -29.04 -0.80
C LEU A 153 8.08 -30.16 -0.87
N PHE A 154 7.27 -30.23 -1.93
CA PHE A 154 6.29 -31.31 -2.15
C PHE A 154 6.98 -32.65 -2.46
N CYS A 155 8.06 -32.68 -3.26
CA CYS A 155 8.86 -33.87 -3.50
C CYS A 155 9.65 -34.31 -2.26
N LYS A 156 10.14 -33.39 -1.41
CA LYS A 156 10.75 -33.75 -0.12
C LYS A 156 9.71 -34.26 0.90
N LEU A 157 8.50 -33.69 0.93
CA LEU A 157 7.41 -34.20 1.75
C LEU A 157 6.90 -35.57 1.27
N LEU A 158 6.83 -35.81 -0.04
CA LEU A 158 6.44 -37.12 -0.59
C LEU A 158 7.49 -38.20 -0.28
N VAL A 159 8.78 -37.87 -0.34
CA VAL A 159 9.86 -38.81 0.01
C VAL A 159 9.85 -39.12 1.52
N ILE A 160 9.59 -38.13 2.40
CA ILE A 160 9.51 -38.39 3.85
C ILE A 160 8.28 -39.25 4.21
N SER A 161 7.17 -39.12 3.48
CA SER A 161 5.98 -39.94 3.71
C SER A 161 6.10 -41.38 3.20
N ILE A 162 7.04 -41.67 2.29
CA ILE A 162 7.28 -43.02 1.75
C ILE A 162 8.33 -43.79 2.58
N TYR A 163 9.20 -43.09 3.33
CA TYR A 163 10.17 -43.72 4.24
C TYR A 163 9.63 -43.92 5.68
N MET A 164 8.35 -43.62 5.94
CA MET A 164 7.67 -43.82 7.22
C MET A 164 6.39 -44.66 7.05
N LEU A 165 6.47 -45.73 6.25
CA LEU A 165 5.50 -46.84 6.16
C LEU A 165 6.26 -48.15 5.99
#